data_AF-A0A7V6RP28-F1
#
_entry.id   AF-A0A7V6RP28-F1
#
_cell.length_a   1.000
_cell.length_b   1.000
_cell.length_c   1.000
_cell.angle_alpha   90.00
_cell.angle_beta   90.00
_cell.angle_gamma   90.00
#
_symmetry.space_group_name_H-M   'P 1'
#
loop_
_entity.id
_entity.type
_entity.pdbx_description
1 polymer ?
#
loop_
_entity_poly.entity_id
_entity_poly.type
_entity_poly.pdbx_seq_one_letter_code
_entity_poly.pdbx_strand_id
1 'polypeptide(L)'
;MQPQTHMAEQKDLFKKIALGSVRNILVFGAITLGIVYLAQNFDLGIVPKIAAVFTIFFMLLMLNALILFTVYTIRSIKPTMESLPENIGFKEIYGYTFAALSIRFVEAVFYILYFIYLFKGLS
;
A
#
# COMPACT_ATOMS: atom_id res chain seq x y z
N MET A 1 3.67 13.62 -28.31
CA MET A 1 4.63 13.01 -27.37
C MET A 1 4.68 11.52 -27.63
N GLN A 2 5.87 10.93 -27.76
CA GLN A 2 6.06 9.58 -28.29
C GLN A 2 5.58 8.51 -27.28
N PRO A 3 4.77 7.52 -27.70
CA PRO A 3 4.16 6.51 -26.81
C PRO A 3 5.17 5.65 -26.02
N GLN A 4 6.44 5.60 -26.43
CA GLN A 4 7.49 4.85 -25.73
C GLN A 4 7.90 5.46 -24.37
N THR A 5 7.82 6.80 -24.21
CA THR A 5 8.18 7.43 -22.93
C THR A 5 7.13 7.15 -21.86
N HIS A 6 5.85 7.09 -22.25
CA HIS A 6 4.73 6.87 -21.33
C HIS A 6 4.74 5.46 -20.71
N MET A 7 5.12 4.44 -21.49
CA MET A 7 5.17 3.05 -21.00
C MET A 7 6.36 2.82 -20.05
N ALA A 8 7.51 3.48 -20.30
CA ALA A 8 8.67 3.43 -19.42
C ALA A 8 8.41 4.12 -18.07
N GLU A 9 7.74 5.28 -18.08
CA GLU A 9 7.35 6.03 -16.87
C GLU A 9 6.34 5.24 -16.02
N GLN A 10 5.33 4.60 -16.64
CA GLN A 10 4.38 3.76 -15.92
C GLN A 10 5.04 2.52 -15.28
N LYS A 11 6.02 1.92 -15.96
CA LYS A 11 6.79 0.79 -15.43
C LYS A 11 7.68 1.20 -14.25
N ASP A 12 8.32 2.36 -14.31
CA ASP A 12 9.10 2.91 -13.19
C ASP A 12 8.20 3.25 -11.99
N LEU A 13 7.04 3.87 -12.24
CA LEU A 13 6.04 4.13 -11.22
C LEU A 13 5.56 2.83 -10.57
N PHE A 14 5.21 1.81 -11.37
CA PHE A 14 4.83 0.49 -10.86
C PHE A 14 5.93 -0.11 -9.97
N LYS A 15 7.19 -0.05 -10.40
CA LYS A 15 8.33 -0.58 -9.63
C LYS A 15 8.48 0.16 -8.30
N LYS A 16 8.33 1.49 -8.29
CA LYS A 16 8.36 2.31 -7.07
C LYS A 16 7.21 1.94 -6.12
N ILE A 17 6.01 1.76 -6.66
CA ILE A 17 4.84 1.36 -5.86
C ILE A 17 5.06 -0.03 -5.26
N ALA A 18 5.49 -1.00 -6.08
CA ALA A 18 5.73 -2.37 -5.66
C ALA A 18 6.82 -2.45 -4.59
N LEU A 19 7.96 -1.80 -4.81
CA LEU A 19 9.05 -1.74 -3.85
C LEU A 19 8.63 -1.04 -2.55
N GLY A 20 7.86 0.05 -2.67
CA GLY A 20 7.29 0.75 -1.53
C GLY A 20 6.37 -0.13 -0.69
N SER A 21 5.47 -0.88 -1.33
CA SER A 21 4.58 -1.83 -0.64
C SER A 21 5.34 -2.95 0.06
N VAL A 22 6.32 -3.56 -0.62
CA VAL A 22 7.17 -4.61 0.00
C VAL A 22 7.92 -4.05 1.20
N ARG A 23 8.52 -2.86 1.06
CA ARG A 23 9.22 -2.18 2.15
C ARG A 23 8.26 -1.91 3.32
N ASN A 24 7.06 -1.42 3.05
CA ASN A 24 6.07 -1.14 4.08
C ASN A 24 5.66 -2.40 4.84
N ILE A 25 5.34 -3.49 4.12
CA ILE A 25 5.02 -4.79 4.72
C ILE A 25 6.14 -5.21 5.68
N LEU A 26 7.40 -5.18 5.23
CA LEU A 26 8.54 -5.57 6.05
C LEU A 26 8.75 -4.66 7.25
N VAL A 27 8.68 -3.34 7.08
CA VAL A 27 8.89 -2.36 8.15
C VAL A 27 7.78 -2.46 9.19
N PHE A 28 6.52 -2.45 8.77
CA PHE A 28 5.39 -2.56 9.68
C PHE A 28 5.32 -3.94 10.34
N GLY A 29 5.70 -5.00 9.65
CA GLY A 29 5.83 -6.34 10.22
C GLY A 29 6.90 -6.40 11.30
N ALA A 30 8.08 -5.84 11.06
CA ALA A 30 9.16 -5.77 12.04
C ALA A 30 8.77 -4.91 13.27
N ILE A 31 8.15 -3.75 13.06
CA ILE A 31 7.64 -2.89 14.13
C ILE A 31 6.60 -3.64 14.96
N THR A 32 5.64 -4.30 14.30
CA THR A 32 4.58 -5.07 14.95
C THR A 32 5.16 -6.18 15.83
N LEU A 33 6.09 -6.97 15.29
CA LEU A 33 6.79 -8.01 16.05
C LEU A 33 7.58 -7.42 17.23
N GLY A 34 8.28 -6.30 17.02
CA GLY A 34 9.01 -5.60 18.07
C GLY A 34 8.10 -5.14 19.21
N ILE A 35 6.95 -4.55 18.89
CA ILE A 35 5.96 -4.09 19.89
C ILE A 35 5.43 -5.28 20.71
N VAL A 36 5.02 -6.36 20.04
CA VAL A 36 4.51 -7.56 20.73
C VAL A 36 5.60 -8.20 21.59
N TYR A 37 6.81 -8.35 21.06
CA TYR A 37 7.95 -8.88 21.80
C TYR A 37 8.25 -8.05 23.06
N LEU A 38 8.26 -6.72 22.93
CA LEU A 38 8.46 -5.82 24.05
C LEU A 38 7.34 -5.93 25.09
N ALA A 39 6.09 -6.03 24.66
CA ALA A 39 4.96 -6.18 25.57
C ALA A 39 4.95 -7.52 26.34
N GLN A 40 5.40 -8.61 25.70
CA GLN A 40 5.38 -9.95 26.30
C GLN A 40 6.60 -10.21 27.20
N ASN A 41 7.75 -9.64 26.89
CA ASN A 41 9.02 -9.94 27.59
C ASN A 41 9.44 -8.85 28.57
N PHE A 42 8.87 -7.65 28.47
CA PHE A 42 9.21 -6.53 29.34
C PHE A 42 7.94 -5.88 29.89
N ASP A 43 7.92 -5.61 31.19
CA ASP A 43 6.81 -4.92 31.85
C ASP A 43 6.87 -3.40 31.60
N LEU A 44 6.75 -3.02 30.34
CA LEU A 44 6.80 -1.62 29.88
C LEU A 44 5.42 -0.93 30.01
N GLY A 45 4.44 -1.59 30.62
CA GLY A 45 3.11 -1.07 30.90
C GLY A 45 2.43 -0.46 29.68
N ILE A 46 2.33 0.87 29.65
CA ILE A 46 1.59 1.62 28.64
C ILE A 46 2.38 1.88 27.34
N VAL A 47 3.71 1.78 27.37
CA VAL A 47 4.57 2.16 26.24
C VAL A 47 4.29 1.31 24.98
N PRO A 48 4.19 -0.03 25.04
CA PRO A 48 3.88 -0.85 23.86
C PRO A 48 2.50 -0.56 23.30
N LYS A 49 1.54 -0.21 24.16
CA LYS A 49 0.16 0.14 23.76
C LYS A 49 0.14 1.45 22.97
N ILE A 50 0.88 2.47 23.41
CA ILE A 50 1.02 3.74 22.69
C ILE A 50 1.68 3.50 21.32
N ALA A 51 2.77 2.73 21.28
CA ALA A 51 3.45 2.39 20.03
C ALA A 51 2.52 1.64 19.05
N ALA A 52 1.68 0.75 19.56
CA ALA A 52 0.67 0.06 18.76
C ALA A 52 -0.37 1.03 18.18
N VAL A 53 -0.88 1.98 18.98
CA VAL A 53 -1.83 3.00 18.49
C VAL A 53 -1.23 3.83 17.36
N PHE A 54 0.02 4.31 17.52
CA PHE A 54 0.70 5.06 16.44
C PHE A 54 0.89 4.20 15.20
N THR A 55 1.32 2.95 15.37
CA THR A 55 1.51 2.01 14.26
C THR A 55 0.19 1.79 13.51
N ILE A 56 -0.91 1.60 14.23
CA ILE A 56 -2.26 1.45 13.67
C ILE A 56 -2.67 2.71 12.92
N PHE A 57 -2.45 3.88 13.50
CA PHE A 57 -2.77 5.16 12.87
C PHE A 57 -2.03 5.34 11.54
N PHE A 58 -0.73 5.04 11.47
CA PHE A 58 0.04 5.12 10.22
C PHE A 58 -0.45 4.12 9.16
N MET A 59 -0.77 2.87 9.56
CA MET A 59 -1.34 1.89 8.63
C MET A 59 -2.70 2.35 8.06
N LEU A 60 -3.56 2.96 8.90
CA LEU A 60 -4.85 3.51 8.45
C LEU A 60 -4.69 4.70 7.50
N LEU A 61 -3.72 5.59 7.75
CA LEU A 61 -3.39 6.69 6.83
C LEU A 61 -2.96 6.15 5.45
N MET A 62 -2.15 5.08 5.43
CA MET A 62 -1.71 4.43 4.20
C MET A 62 -2.86 3.75 3.45
N LEU A 63 -3.78 3.10 4.17
CA LEU A 63 -5.00 2.54 3.60
C LEU A 63 -5.91 3.62 3.00
N ASN A 64 -6.06 4.76 3.66
CA ASN A 64 -6.86 5.87 3.14
C ASN A 64 -6.25 6.43 1.84
N ALA A 65 -4.92 6.60 1.79
CA ALA A 65 -4.23 7.01 0.57
C ALA A 65 -4.46 6.03 -0.59
N LEU A 66 -4.50 4.72 -0.31
CA LEU A 66 -4.83 3.70 -1.31
C LEU A 66 -6.25 3.85 -1.86
N ILE A 67 -7.23 4.11 -0.99
CA ILE A 67 -8.62 4.31 -1.40
C ILE A 67 -8.73 5.55 -2.31
N LEU A 68 -8.12 6.67 -1.90
CA LEU A 68 -8.09 7.88 -2.71
C LEU A 68 -7.44 7.63 -4.07
N PHE A 69 -6.28 6.99 -4.11
CA PHE A 69 -5.59 6.65 -5.36
C PHE A 69 -6.47 5.80 -6.28
N THR A 70 -7.18 4.82 -5.73
CA THR A 70 -8.11 3.96 -6.49
C THR A 70 -9.26 4.77 -7.07
N VAL A 71 -9.88 5.64 -6.27
CA VAL A 71 -10.99 6.49 -6.73
C VAL A 71 -10.54 7.45 -7.82
N TYR A 72 -9.39 8.10 -7.66
CA TYR A 72 -8.82 8.98 -8.68
C TYR A 72 -8.52 8.22 -9.97
N THR A 73 -7.93 7.03 -9.87
CA THR A 73 -7.67 6.16 -11.01
C THR A 73 -8.95 5.81 -11.75
N ILE A 74 -10.00 5.37 -11.05
CA ILE A 74 -11.27 4.99 -11.69
C ILE A 74 -11.90 6.19 -12.39
N ARG A 75 -11.91 7.36 -11.74
CA ARG A 75 -12.47 8.59 -12.30
C ARG A 75 -11.70 9.11 -13.51
N SER A 76 -10.39 8.87 -13.58
CA SER A 76 -9.57 9.29 -14.71
C SER A 76 -9.64 8.34 -15.91
N ILE A 77 -10.19 7.12 -15.78
CA ILE A 77 -10.23 6.16 -16.89
C ILE A 77 -10.96 6.72 -18.13
N LYS A 78 -12.19 7.16 -17.95
CA LYS A 78 -13.05 7.64 -19.06
C LYS A 78 -12.42 8.82 -19.84
N PRO A 79 -12.03 9.94 -19.21
CA PRO A 79 -11.45 11.08 -19.93
C PRO A 79 -10.10 10.76 -20.59
N THR A 80 -9.31 9.83 -20.03
CA THR A 80 -8.04 9.43 -20.63
C THR A 80 -8.23 8.51 -21.84
N MET A 81 -9.25 7.64 -21.86
CA MET A 81 -9.54 6.80 -23.03
C MET A 81 -10.12 7.60 -24.20
N GLU A 82 -10.95 8.62 -23.94
CA GLU A 82 -11.55 9.48 -24.99
C GLU A 82 -10.52 10.38 -25.69
N SER A 83 -9.33 10.59 -25.09
CA SER A 83 -8.29 11.49 -25.60
C SER A 83 -7.09 10.77 -26.23
N LEU A 84 -7.10 9.43 -26.31
CA LEU A 84 -5.98 8.64 -26.83
C LEU A 84 -6.25 8.12 -28.25
N PRO A 85 -5.21 7.97 -29.09
CA PRO A 85 -5.34 7.37 -30.42
C PRO A 85 -5.83 5.91 -30.30
N GLU A 86 -6.72 5.48 -31.21
CA GLU A 86 -7.37 4.14 -31.24
C GLU A 86 -6.41 2.94 -31.15
N ASN A 87 -5.12 3.16 -31.39
CA ASN A 87 -4.09 2.12 -31.46
C ASN A 87 -3.52 1.73 -30.08
N ILE A 88 -3.83 2.45 -28.99
CA ILE A 88 -3.33 2.14 -27.65
C ILE A 88 -4.42 1.38 -26.87
N GLY A 89 -4.12 0.13 -26.52
CA GLY A 89 -5.06 -0.74 -25.82
C GLY A 89 -5.20 -0.40 -24.32
N PHE A 90 -6.39 -0.66 -23.75
CA PHE A 90 -6.67 -0.50 -22.30
C PHE A 90 -5.60 -1.13 -21.40
N LYS A 91 -5.09 -2.30 -21.80
CA LYS A 91 -4.06 -3.04 -21.06
C LYS A 91 -2.72 -2.30 -21.00
N GLU A 92 -2.37 -1.52 -22.03
CA GLU A 92 -1.13 -0.75 -22.04
C GLU A 92 -1.22 0.49 -21.17
N ILE A 93 -2.41 1.09 -21.06
CA ILE A 93 -2.63 2.30 -20.26
C ILE A 93 -2.80 1.97 -18.77
N TYR A 94 -3.55 0.90 -18.46
CA TYR A 94 -3.95 0.60 -17.09
C TYR A 94 -3.33 -0.69 -16.52
N GLY A 95 -2.68 -1.52 -17.32
CA GLY A 95 -2.14 -2.82 -16.85
C GLY A 95 -1.19 -2.67 -15.66
N TYR A 96 -0.28 -1.69 -15.71
CA TYR A 96 0.64 -1.40 -14.61
C TYR A 96 -0.08 -0.80 -13.39
N THR A 97 -1.10 0.01 -13.60
CA THR A 97 -1.91 0.59 -12.52
C THR A 97 -2.73 -0.48 -11.80
N PHE A 98 -3.35 -1.41 -12.53
CA PHE A 98 -4.06 -2.56 -11.95
C PHE A 98 -3.11 -3.51 -11.21
N ALA A 99 -1.90 -3.74 -11.75
CA ALA A 99 -0.88 -4.53 -11.06
C ALA A 99 -0.42 -3.85 -9.76
N ALA A 100 -0.18 -2.53 -9.79
CA ALA A 100 0.14 -1.72 -8.61
C ALA A 100 -0.98 -1.78 -7.56
N LEU A 101 -2.24 -1.66 -7.99
CA LEU A 101 -3.42 -1.75 -7.14
C LEU A 101 -3.53 -3.14 -6.47
N SER A 102 -3.23 -4.21 -7.21
CA SER A 102 -3.24 -5.58 -6.69
C SER A 102 -2.19 -5.77 -5.59
N ILE A 103 -0.97 -5.27 -5.79
CA ILE A 103 0.09 -5.32 -4.76
C ILE A 103 -0.33 -4.54 -3.51
N ARG A 104 -0.95 -3.38 -3.69
CA ARG A 104 -1.46 -2.57 -2.57
C ARG A 104 -2.61 -3.25 -1.84
N PHE A 105 -3.45 -4.01 -2.53
CA PHE A 105 -4.48 -4.83 -1.90
C PHE A 105 -3.85 -5.94 -1.03
N VAL A 106 -2.78 -6.59 -1.51
CA VAL A 106 -2.00 -7.55 -0.70
C VAL A 106 -1.41 -6.86 0.54
N GLU A 107 -0.82 -5.67 0.40
CA GLU A 107 -0.33 -4.86 1.53
C GLU A 107 -1.44 -4.57 2.55
N ALA A 108 -2.65 -4.23 2.10
CA ALA A 108 -3.80 -4.00 2.98
C ALA A 108 -4.17 -5.26 3.79
N VAL A 109 -4.12 -6.45 3.18
CA VAL A 109 -4.33 -7.72 3.89
C VAL A 109 -3.26 -7.92 4.97
N PHE A 110 -1.99 -7.63 4.68
CA PHE A 110 -0.92 -7.69 5.68
C PHE A 110 -1.15 -6.71 6.85
N TYR A 111 -1.64 -5.50 6.60
CA TYR A 111 -2.00 -4.57 7.67
C TYR A 111 -3.10 -5.11 8.58
N ILE A 112 -4.13 -5.76 8.03
CA ILE A 112 -5.17 -6.42 8.84
C ILE A 112 -4.56 -7.53 9.70
N LEU A 113 -3.67 -8.35 9.13
CA LEU A 113 -2.97 -9.40 9.88
C LEU A 113 -2.11 -8.81 11.01
N TYR A 114 -1.41 -7.71 10.77
CA TYR A 114 -0.63 -7.00 11.79
C TYR A 114 -1.51 -6.42 12.89
N PHE A 115 -2.70 -5.90 12.58
CA PHE A 115 -3.66 -5.48 13.59
C PHE A 115 -4.08 -6.63 14.49
N ILE A 116 -4.51 -7.75 13.90
CA ILE A 116 -4.92 -8.93 14.65
C ILE A 116 -3.77 -9.40 15.56
N TYR A 117 -2.54 -9.40 15.04
CA TYR A 117 -1.37 -9.82 15.79
C TYR A 117 -1.03 -8.87 16.94
N LEU A 118 -1.07 -7.56 16.73
CA LEU A 118 -0.90 -6.56 17.80
C LEU A 118 -1.95 -6.73 18.89
N PHE A 119 -3.23 -6.88 18.54
CA PHE A 119 -4.30 -7.04 19.52
C PHE A 119 -4.13 -8.31 20.36
N LYS A 120 -3.77 -9.44 19.74
CA LYS A 120 -3.50 -10.69 20.45
C LYS A 120 -2.24 -10.63 21.33
N GLY A 121 -1.22 -9.90 20.89
CA GLY A 121 0.04 -9.78 21.62
C GLY A 121 0.01 -8.81 22.80
N LEU A 122 -1.01 -7.94 22.85
CA LEU A 122 -1.19 -6.90 23.87
C LEU A 122 -2.34 -7.19 24.85
N SER A 123 -3.11 -8.26 24.62
CA SER A 123 -4.15 -8.77 25.53
C SER A 123 -3.56 -9.69 26.58
#